data_AF-A0A0U2U5L8-F1
#
_entry.id   AF-A0A0U2U5L8-F1
#
_cell.length_a   1.000
_cell.length_b   1.000
_cell.length_c   1.000
_cell.angle_alpha   90.00
_cell.angle_beta   90.00
_cell.angle_gamma   90.00
#
_symmetry.space_group_name_H-M   'P 1'
#
loop_
_entity.id
_entity.type
_entity.pdbx_description
1 polymer ?
#
loop_
_entity_poly.entity_id
_entity_poly.type
_entity_poly.pdbx_seq_one_letter_code
_entity_poly.pdbx_strand_id
1 'polypeptide(L)'
;MLALGYFVVLLPVVLAEFRIAVFHRVGSFNQVVPQESVAGTNAFGILSLKRAGLVPRERRISPNGNTIRGERFMRDPRLQQLARNIVGYSLDVQAGEKVLIEMVGSEREIVKCLVEEVHARGGYPYIELADNSIRAAVLRSATKEQMEHWANMDLQRMKEMDCYVAIRSGENVSELSDVPDGKMKLYNQIYRKKVHLEQRVKRTRWVVLRYPNASMAQLAGMSTERFEDFYFDVCNLDYARMADAMEPLQELMNKTDRVRITGPGATDITFSIRGIGSVKCCGRRNIPDGELYTAPVRDSVNGIIAYNTLSVYSGVTFENITFRFEHGKIVEASANDTARLLEVLDTDEGARYIGEFSLGFNPYILHPMKDTLFDEKIDGSLHFTPGQAYEQADNGNRSSVHWDLVLIQRAEYGGGEIYFDDRLIRKDGRFVIPELMGLNPENLK
;
A
#
# COMPACT_ATOMS: atom_id res chain seq x y z
N MET A 1 57.32 46.88 -23.36
CA MET A 1 56.04 47.36 -22.80
C MET A 1 55.78 46.52 -21.55
N LEU A 2 56.28 46.96 -20.38
CA LEU A 2 55.60 47.84 -19.41
C LEU A 2 54.28 47.19 -18.92
N ALA A 3 54.02 46.95 -17.64
CA ALA A 3 54.77 47.21 -16.42
C ALA A 3 53.96 46.71 -15.21
N LEU A 4 54.67 46.28 -14.14
CA LEU A 4 54.39 46.43 -12.69
C LEU A 4 53.12 45.77 -12.09
N GLY A 5 53.14 45.16 -10.90
CA GLY A 5 54.13 44.99 -9.82
C GLY A 5 53.39 44.33 -8.62
N TYR A 6 53.95 43.31 -7.96
CA TYR A 6 54.73 43.37 -6.68
C TYR A 6 53.85 43.65 -5.43
N PHE A 7 53.92 43.03 -4.24
CA PHE A 7 54.89 42.27 -3.39
C PHE A 7 54.02 41.42 -2.40
N VAL A 8 54.23 40.15 -2.02
CA VAL A 8 55.30 39.41 -1.28
C VAL A 8 55.66 39.95 0.12
N VAL A 9 55.46 39.14 1.18
CA VAL A 9 56.36 38.82 2.34
C VAL A 9 55.82 37.52 3.01
N LEU A 10 56.43 36.32 2.84
CA LEU A 10 57.44 35.58 3.66
C LEU A 10 56.95 35.17 5.09
N LEU A 11 56.60 33.88 5.34
CA LEU A 11 57.39 32.73 5.91
C LEU A 11 57.84 32.89 7.39
N PRO A 12 58.21 31.82 8.16
CA PRO A 12 57.74 30.42 8.31
C PRO A 12 57.69 29.95 9.80
N VAL A 13 57.76 28.63 10.07
CA VAL A 13 58.21 27.90 11.32
C VAL A 13 57.07 27.35 12.21
N VAL A 14 57.04 26.11 12.74
CA VAL A 14 57.75 24.82 12.66
C VAL A 14 56.93 23.79 13.49
N LEU A 15 57.01 22.49 13.13
CA LEU A 15 56.86 21.23 13.90
C LEU A 15 55.96 21.15 15.17
N ALA A 16 55.10 20.12 15.23
CA ALA A 16 55.35 18.92 16.05
C ALA A 16 54.22 17.89 15.95
N GLU A 17 54.58 16.66 15.56
CA GLU A 17 53.83 15.43 15.78
C GLU A 17 53.84 15.06 17.28
N PHE A 18 52.78 14.39 17.78
CA PHE A 18 52.96 13.31 18.76
C PHE A 18 51.80 12.31 18.69
N ARG A 19 52.17 11.02 18.66
CA ARG A 19 51.34 9.82 18.65
C ARG A 19 51.46 9.10 20.01
N ILE A 20 50.33 8.52 20.45
CA ILE A 20 50.14 7.19 21.11
C ILE A 20 50.63 6.93 22.56
N ALA A 21 49.69 6.40 23.38
CA ALA A 21 49.75 5.19 24.28
C ALA A 21 48.90 5.44 25.56
N VAL A 22 47.74 4.81 25.80
CA VAL A 22 47.44 3.44 26.30
C VAL A 22 48.22 3.01 27.55
N PHE A 23 47.52 2.74 28.68
CA PHE A 23 47.73 1.57 29.55
C PHE A 23 46.56 1.29 30.53
N HIS A 24 46.32 -0.02 30.75
CA HIS A 24 45.35 -0.74 31.58
C HIS A 24 45.53 -0.66 33.12
N ARG A 25 44.45 -0.91 33.89
CA ARG A 25 44.23 -2.05 34.86
C ARG A 25 42.98 -1.81 35.74
N VAL A 26 41.97 -2.68 35.75
CA VAL A 26 41.71 -3.90 36.59
C VAL A 26 41.37 -3.63 38.06
N GLY A 27 40.22 -4.14 38.52
CA GLY A 27 39.87 -4.27 39.93
C GLY A 27 38.44 -4.77 40.18
N SER A 28 38.27 -6.10 40.21
CA SER A 28 37.06 -6.83 40.63
C SER A 28 37.01 -7.03 42.14
N PHE A 29 35.83 -6.94 42.77
CA PHE A 29 35.55 -7.61 44.06
C PHE A 29 34.07 -8.02 44.16
N ASN A 30 33.85 -9.34 44.26
CA ASN A 30 32.65 -10.00 44.77
C ASN A 30 32.63 -9.91 46.29
N GLN A 31 31.45 -9.76 46.91
CA GLN A 31 31.14 -10.45 48.17
C GLN A 31 29.63 -10.67 48.36
N VAL A 32 29.28 -11.95 48.40
CA VAL A 32 28.06 -12.59 48.93
C VAL A 32 28.23 -12.77 50.44
N VAL A 33 27.19 -12.62 51.29
CA VAL A 33 26.70 -13.51 52.40
C VAL A 33 25.38 -12.90 53.03
N PRO A 34 24.58 -13.55 53.92
CA PRO A 34 23.38 -14.38 53.61
C PRO A 34 22.07 -14.02 54.38
N GLN A 35 21.11 -14.96 54.27
CA GLN A 35 19.76 -15.14 54.85
C GLN A 35 19.55 -15.00 56.37
N GLU A 36 18.28 -14.74 56.75
CA GLU A 36 17.40 -15.34 57.81
C GLU A 36 16.38 -14.27 58.27
N SER A 37 15.04 -14.38 58.19
CA SER A 37 14.01 -15.30 58.69
C SER A 37 13.52 -15.06 60.13
N VAL A 38 12.20 -14.81 60.24
CA VAL A 38 11.25 -15.09 61.36
C VAL A 38 10.98 -14.05 62.47
N ALA A 39 9.76 -13.47 62.37
CA ALA A 39 8.68 -13.22 63.35
C ALA A 39 8.89 -12.47 64.69
N GLY A 40 7.90 -11.60 65.02
CA GLY A 40 7.40 -11.42 66.41
C GLY A 40 7.11 -10.00 66.91
N THR A 41 5.87 -9.51 66.70
CA THR A 41 5.00 -8.75 67.64
C THR A 41 5.59 -7.79 68.70
N ASN A 42 5.31 -6.47 68.63
CA ASN A 42 4.24 -5.75 69.38
C ASN A 42 4.45 -4.21 69.50
N ALA A 43 3.34 -3.51 69.23
CA ALA A 43 2.87 -2.16 69.57
C ALA A 43 3.75 -1.10 70.29
N PHE A 44 3.71 0.13 69.73
CA PHE A 44 3.45 1.48 70.32
C PHE A 44 4.05 2.51 69.32
N GLY A 45 3.27 3.17 68.44
CA GLY A 45 2.47 4.36 68.74
C GLY A 45 3.30 5.64 68.55
N ILE A 46 3.07 6.42 67.48
CA ILE A 46 3.09 7.90 67.42
C ILE A 46 2.70 8.39 66.00
N LEU A 47 1.86 9.43 65.99
CA LEU A 47 1.26 10.17 64.89
C LEU A 47 2.16 10.51 63.68
N SER A 48 1.60 10.44 62.46
CA SER A 48 1.85 11.47 61.43
C SER A 48 0.76 11.53 60.34
N LEU A 49 0.07 12.67 60.32
CA LEU A 49 -0.54 13.42 59.21
C LEU A 49 -1.10 12.64 57.99
N LYS A 50 -2.43 12.50 57.95
CA LYS A 50 -3.22 12.06 56.79
C LYS A 50 -3.15 13.08 55.65
N ARG A 51 -2.57 12.66 54.52
CA ARG A 51 -2.84 13.21 53.18
C ARG A 51 -4.24 12.80 52.70
N ALA A 52 -4.84 13.67 51.91
CA ALA A 52 -6.15 13.52 51.31
C ALA A 52 -6.26 12.31 50.38
N GLY A 53 -7.26 11.46 50.64
CA GLY A 53 -8.21 10.93 49.67
C GLY A 53 -7.71 10.07 48.51
N LEU A 54 -7.29 8.83 48.78
CA LEU A 54 -7.40 7.72 47.83
C LEU A 54 -8.35 6.67 48.45
N VAL A 55 -9.58 6.63 47.96
CA VAL A 55 -10.57 5.59 48.28
C VAL A 55 -10.16 4.33 47.50
N PRO A 56 -9.92 3.16 48.13
CA PRO A 56 -9.74 1.93 47.39
C PRO A 56 -11.07 1.60 46.70
N ARG A 57 -11.05 1.41 45.37
CA ARG A 57 -12.21 0.87 44.64
C ARG A 57 -12.56 -0.50 45.24
N GLU A 58 -13.68 -0.56 45.95
CA GLU A 58 -14.29 -1.81 46.35
C GLU A 58 -14.52 -2.68 45.10
N ARG A 59 -14.06 -3.93 45.18
CA ARG A 59 -14.43 -4.95 44.20
C ARG A 59 -15.94 -5.10 44.28
N ARG A 60 -16.67 -4.75 43.21
CA ARG A 60 -18.07 -5.15 43.06
C ARG A 60 -18.13 -6.67 43.02
N ILE A 61 -18.59 -7.28 44.11
CA ILE A 61 -18.95 -8.69 44.17
C ILE A 61 -20.36 -8.78 43.56
N SER A 62 -20.48 -9.54 42.47
CA SER A 62 -21.79 -9.98 41.96
C SER A 62 -22.48 -10.86 43.01
N PRO A 63 -23.82 -10.83 43.15
CA PRO A 63 -24.54 -11.61 44.17
C PRO A 63 -24.32 -13.13 44.11
N ASN A 64 -23.69 -13.64 43.05
CA ASN A 64 -23.53 -15.07 42.78
C ASN A 64 -22.09 -15.60 42.88
N GLY A 65 -21.17 -14.91 43.56
CA GLY A 65 -19.87 -15.51 43.96
C GLY A 65 -18.89 -15.89 42.84
N ASN A 66 -19.24 -15.69 41.57
CA ASN A 66 -18.31 -15.91 40.45
C ASN A 66 -17.39 -14.69 40.31
N THR A 67 -16.09 -14.92 40.50
CA THR A 67 -15.06 -14.04 39.98
C THR A 67 -15.26 -13.92 38.49
N ILE A 68 -15.60 -12.71 38.01
CA ILE A 68 -15.51 -12.37 36.59
C ILE A 68 -14.01 -12.43 36.27
N ARG A 69 -13.51 -13.61 35.88
CA ARG A 69 -12.29 -13.69 35.09
C ARG A 69 -12.60 -12.85 33.87
N GLY A 70 -11.94 -11.71 33.74
CA GLY A 70 -12.12 -10.81 32.61
C GLY A 70 -12.14 -11.64 31.34
N GLU A 71 -13.21 -11.50 30.55
CA GLU A 71 -13.31 -12.11 29.25
C GLU A 71 -12.01 -11.79 28.51
N ARG A 72 -11.18 -12.83 28.34
CA ARG A 72 -9.99 -12.73 27.53
C ARG A 72 -10.53 -12.54 26.12
N PHE A 73 -10.61 -11.29 25.65
CA PHE A 73 -10.97 -10.97 24.27
C PHE A 73 -10.18 -11.92 23.37
N MET A 74 -10.89 -12.86 22.76
CA MET A 74 -10.29 -13.84 21.88
C MET A 74 -9.93 -13.09 20.60
N ARG A 75 -8.65 -13.08 20.25
CA ARG A 75 -8.18 -12.49 19.00
C ARG A 75 -8.92 -13.15 17.83
N ASP A 76 -9.37 -12.34 16.88
CA ASP A 76 -9.97 -12.83 15.64
C ASP A 76 -8.94 -13.70 14.87
N PRO A 77 -9.23 -14.99 14.60
CA PRO A 77 -8.30 -15.88 13.91
C PRO A 77 -7.99 -15.43 12.47
N ARG A 78 -8.87 -14.64 11.84
CA ARG A 78 -8.69 -14.11 10.48
C ARG A 78 -7.52 -13.12 10.40
N LEU A 79 -7.22 -12.40 11.49
CA LEU A 79 -6.04 -11.54 11.59
C LEU A 79 -4.74 -12.33 11.58
N GLN A 80 -4.72 -13.47 12.28
CA GLN A 80 -3.54 -14.33 12.29
C GLN A 80 -3.34 -14.98 10.92
N GLN A 81 -4.42 -15.38 10.24
CA GLN A 81 -4.34 -15.87 8.86
C GLN A 81 -3.77 -14.80 7.92
N LEU A 82 -4.26 -13.58 8.03
CA LEU A 82 -3.78 -12.47 7.21
C LEU A 82 -2.29 -12.19 7.47
N ALA A 83 -1.86 -12.18 8.73
CA ALA A 83 -0.46 -12.02 9.07
C ALA A 83 0.43 -13.15 8.51
N ARG A 84 -0.03 -14.41 8.58
CA ARG A 84 0.66 -15.56 7.96
C ARG A 84 0.82 -15.38 6.46
N ASN A 85 -0.25 -14.98 5.78
CA ASN A 85 -0.23 -14.74 4.34
C ASN A 85 0.73 -13.61 3.97
N ILE A 86 0.66 -12.47 4.66
CA ILE A 86 1.51 -11.30 4.43
C ILE A 86 2.99 -11.63 4.63
N VAL A 87 3.35 -12.13 5.80
CA VAL A 87 4.75 -12.39 6.15
C VAL A 87 5.28 -13.58 5.34
N GLY A 88 4.43 -14.59 5.13
CA GLY A 88 4.88 -15.87 4.64
C GLY A 88 4.77 -16.11 3.15
N TYR A 89 3.76 -15.52 2.51
CA TYR A 89 3.58 -15.61 1.07
C TYR A 89 3.91 -14.28 0.39
N SER A 90 3.33 -13.15 0.82
CA SER A 90 3.53 -11.87 0.13
C SER A 90 5.00 -11.42 0.18
N LEU A 91 5.57 -11.39 1.39
CA LEU A 91 6.95 -10.98 1.62
C LEU A 91 7.93 -12.15 1.53
N ASP A 92 7.49 -13.37 1.88
CA ASP A 92 8.35 -14.54 2.07
C ASP A 92 9.59 -14.23 2.93
N VAL A 93 9.33 -13.76 4.15
CA VAL A 93 10.38 -13.37 5.10
C VAL A 93 11.26 -14.57 5.45
N GLN A 94 12.56 -14.34 5.40
CA GLN A 94 13.65 -15.25 5.73
C GLN A 94 14.26 -14.88 7.09
N ALA A 95 14.98 -15.84 7.69
CA ALA A 95 15.66 -15.62 8.96
C ALA A 95 16.71 -14.51 8.87
N GLY A 96 16.73 -13.61 9.85
CA GLY A 96 17.66 -12.48 9.92
C GLY A 96 17.21 -11.22 9.18
N GLU A 97 16.15 -11.28 8.38
CA GLU A 97 15.66 -10.13 7.62
C GLU A 97 14.91 -9.14 8.50
N LYS A 98 15.11 -7.84 8.23
CA LYS A 98 14.50 -6.74 8.95
C LYS A 98 13.23 -6.30 8.24
N VAL A 99 12.11 -6.31 8.96
CA VAL A 99 10.77 -6.02 8.42
C VAL A 99 10.22 -4.76 9.07
N LEU A 100 10.07 -3.69 8.30
CA LEU A 100 9.42 -2.46 8.76
C LEU A 100 7.90 -2.56 8.59
N ILE A 101 7.16 -2.58 9.70
CA ILE A 101 5.70 -2.58 9.73
C ILE A 101 5.23 -1.16 10.06
N GLU A 102 4.72 -0.45 9.05
CA GLU A 102 4.10 0.86 9.19
C GLU A 102 2.58 0.72 9.27
N MET A 103 1.99 1.18 10.36
CA MET A 103 0.55 1.31 10.54
C MET A 103 0.17 2.79 10.58
N VAL A 104 -0.70 3.22 9.66
CA VAL A 104 -1.39 4.51 9.77
C VAL A 104 -2.77 4.26 10.37
N GLY A 105 -2.94 4.60 11.64
CA GLY A 105 -4.18 4.44 12.41
C GLY A 105 -3.98 3.71 13.75
N SER A 106 -5.09 3.28 14.35
CA SER A 106 -5.19 2.85 15.75
C SER A 106 -5.22 1.32 15.95
N GLU A 107 -5.24 0.53 14.88
CA GLU A 107 -5.54 -0.91 14.92
C GLU A 107 -4.35 -1.77 15.35
N ARG A 108 -4.22 -2.02 16.66
CA ARG A 108 -2.99 -2.64 17.22
C ARG A 108 -2.92 -4.16 17.08
N GLU A 109 -4.05 -4.85 16.97
CA GLU A 109 -4.05 -6.32 16.99
C GLU A 109 -3.40 -6.93 15.74
N ILE A 110 -3.61 -6.37 14.55
CA ILE A 110 -2.93 -6.84 13.33
C ILE A 110 -1.42 -6.66 13.41
N VAL A 111 -0.94 -5.57 14.02
CA VAL A 111 0.49 -5.32 14.21
C VAL A 111 1.10 -6.39 15.12
N LYS A 112 0.40 -6.79 16.19
CA LYS A 112 0.84 -7.89 17.06
C LYS A 112 0.92 -9.22 16.29
N CYS A 113 -0.09 -9.53 15.47
CA CYS A 113 -0.08 -10.73 14.64
C CYS A 113 1.13 -10.75 13.69
N LEU A 114 1.42 -9.63 13.03
CA LEU A 114 2.58 -9.51 12.13
C LEU A 114 3.91 -9.65 12.87
N VAL A 115 4.05 -9.05 14.05
CA VAL A 115 5.25 -9.22 14.90
C VAL A 115 5.48 -10.69 15.23
N GLU A 116 4.43 -11.39 15.65
CA GLU A 116 4.50 -12.80 16.00
C GLU A 116 4.91 -13.66 14.78
N GLU A 117 4.33 -13.41 13.61
CA GLU A 117 4.65 -14.15 12.38
C GLU A 117 6.06 -13.84 11.84
N VAL A 118 6.52 -12.58 11.93
CA VAL A 118 7.90 -12.22 11.55
C VAL A 118 8.89 -12.95 12.45
N HIS A 119 8.67 -12.95 13.78
CA HIS A 119 9.52 -13.67 14.71
C HIS A 119 9.47 -15.19 14.51
N ALA A 120 8.29 -15.75 14.19
CA ALA A 120 8.14 -17.18 13.90
C ALA A 120 8.99 -17.62 12.70
N ARG A 121 9.28 -16.71 11.77
CA ARG A 121 10.18 -16.92 10.62
C ARG A 121 11.64 -16.52 10.87
N GLY A 122 11.98 -16.11 12.09
CA GLY A 122 13.33 -15.68 12.46
C GLY A 122 13.71 -14.29 11.96
N GLY A 123 12.76 -13.50 11.47
CA GLY A 123 12.96 -12.10 11.08
C GLY A 123 12.93 -11.14 12.28
N TYR A 124 13.26 -9.88 12.02
CA TYR A 124 13.29 -8.80 13.01
C TYR A 124 12.24 -7.73 12.68
N PRO A 125 11.14 -7.64 13.43
CA PRO A 125 10.12 -6.63 13.19
C PRO A 125 10.52 -5.27 13.78
N TYR A 126 10.36 -4.21 12.96
CA TYR A 126 10.52 -2.80 13.35
C TYR A 126 9.19 -2.10 13.12
N ILE A 127 8.70 -1.37 14.11
CA ILE A 127 7.34 -0.82 14.07
C ILE A 127 7.38 0.70 13.86
N GLU A 128 6.48 1.19 13.01
CA GLU A 128 6.16 2.61 12.86
C GLU A 128 4.65 2.78 13.02
N LEU A 129 4.23 3.60 13.98
CA LEU A 129 2.81 3.90 14.21
C LEU A 129 2.60 5.38 13.91
N ALA A 130 1.77 5.65 12.92
CA ALA A 130 1.49 7.00 12.45
C ALA A 130 -0.01 7.30 12.52
N ASP A 131 -0.31 8.60 12.59
CA ASP A 131 -1.67 9.12 12.61
C ASP A 131 -1.77 10.26 11.59
N ASN A 132 -2.78 10.23 10.73
CA ASN A 132 -2.94 11.25 9.70
C ASN A 132 -3.37 12.61 10.25
N SER A 133 -4.08 12.68 11.37
CA SER A 133 -4.45 13.95 12.00
C SER A 133 -3.21 14.68 12.54
N ILE A 134 -2.29 13.92 13.15
CA ILE A 134 -0.99 14.42 13.62
C ILE A 134 -0.13 14.81 12.42
N ARG A 135 -0.08 13.96 11.39
CA ARG A 135 0.64 14.26 10.15
C ARG A 135 0.12 15.54 9.48
N ALA A 136 -1.21 15.72 9.41
CA ALA A 136 -1.81 16.95 8.89
C ALA A 136 -1.34 18.19 9.67
N ALA A 137 -1.33 18.10 11.01
CA ALA A 137 -0.85 19.19 11.86
C ALA A 137 0.61 19.56 11.60
N VAL A 138 1.49 18.56 11.42
CA VAL A 138 2.91 18.78 11.06
C VAL A 138 3.02 19.40 9.67
N LEU A 139 2.30 18.88 8.68
CA LEU A 139 2.42 19.32 7.29
C LEU A 139 1.91 20.75 7.07
N ARG A 140 0.89 21.20 7.79
CA ARG A 140 0.36 22.57 7.68
C ARG A 140 1.42 23.64 7.91
N SER A 141 2.38 23.39 8.81
CA SER A 141 3.46 24.33 9.14
C SER A 141 4.85 23.88 8.66
N ALA A 142 4.94 22.75 7.94
CA ALA A 142 6.21 22.14 7.53
C ALA A 142 7.13 23.10 6.75
N THR A 143 8.42 23.11 7.10
CA THR A 143 9.46 23.83 6.36
C THR A 143 10.26 22.86 5.49
N LYS A 144 10.97 23.39 4.48
CA LYS A 144 11.81 22.57 3.60
C LYS A 144 12.91 21.87 4.39
N GLU A 145 13.56 22.61 5.28
CA GLU A 145 14.66 22.13 6.11
C GLU A 145 14.21 21.00 7.04
N GLN A 146 13.03 21.14 7.65
CA GLN A 146 12.42 20.08 8.47
C GLN A 146 12.14 18.83 7.64
N MET A 147 11.54 18.98 6.45
CA MET A 147 11.23 17.83 5.58
C MET A 147 12.50 17.14 5.08
N GLU A 148 13.56 17.88 4.77
CA GLU A 148 14.85 17.30 4.37
C GLU A 148 15.50 16.51 5.50
N HIS A 149 15.48 17.05 6.72
CA HIS A 149 16.00 16.35 7.89
C HIS A 149 15.20 15.07 8.17
N TRP A 150 13.87 15.16 8.18
CA TRP A 150 12.99 14.00 8.38
C TRP A 150 13.22 12.93 7.31
N ALA A 151 13.27 13.33 6.03
CA ALA A 151 13.54 12.41 4.94
C ALA A 151 14.91 11.72 5.07
N ASN A 152 15.94 12.43 5.53
CA ASN A 152 17.28 11.84 5.70
C ASN A 152 17.31 10.77 6.79
N MET A 153 16.66 11.01 7.93
CA MET A 153 16.57 10.02 9.02
C MET A 153 15.84 8.76 8.57
N ASP A 154 14.66 8.92 7.96
CA ASP A 154 13.84 7.78 7.56
C ASP A 154 14.43 7.05 6.35
N LEU A 155 15.15 7.76 5.46
CA LEU A 155 15.89 7.14 4.37
C LEU A 155 17.01 6.24 4.90
N GLN A 156 17.74 6.66 5.95
CA GLN A 156 18.76 5.82 6.58
C GLN A 156 18.14 4.54 7.14
N ARG A 157 17.05 4.66 7.92
CA ARG A 157 16.31 3.51 8.44
C ARG A 157 15.84 2.59 7.31
N MET A 158 15.21 3.14 6.27
CA MET A 158 14.66 2.36 5.15
C MET A 158 15.73 1.62 4.37
N LYS A 159 16.94 2.18 4.23
CA LYS A 159 18.08 1.51 3.58
C LYS A 159 18.55 0.26 4.31
N GLU A 160 18.26 0.15 5.59
CA GLU A 160 18.61 -1.02 6.39
C GLU A 160 17.52 -2.09 6.42
N MET A 161 16.34 -1.84 5.86
CA MET A 161 15.22 -2.80 5.88
C MET A 161 15.21 -3.66 4.62
N ASP A 162 14.83 -4.93 4.79
CA ASP A 162 14.68 -5.89 3.68
C ASP A 162 13.23 -5.94 3.20
N CYS A 163 12.29 -5.85 4.15
CA CYS A 163 10.86 -5.94 3.90
C CYS A 163 10.08 -4.74 4.48
N TYR A 164 8.91 -4.45 3.89
CA TYR A 164 8.03 -3.37 4.33
C TYR A 164 6.54 -3.75 4.27
N VAL A 165 5.81 -3.57 5.36
CA VAL A 165 4.35 -3.71 5.41
C VAL A 165 3.72 -2.34 5.63
N ALA A 166 2.84 -1.91 4.74
CA ALA A 166 2.08 -0.67 4.86
C ALA A 166 0.61 -0.95 5.13
N ILE A 167 0.17 -0.73 6.37
CA ILE A 167 -1.23 -0.88 6.75
C ILE A 167 -1.87 0.51 6.79
N ARG A 168 -3.02 0.63 6.12
CA ARG A 168 -3.78 1.89 6.02
C ARG A 168 -5.12 1.68 6.72
N SER A 169 -5.18 2.06 8.00
CA SER A 169 -6.36 1.94 8.87
C SER A 169 -6.82 3.31 9.38
N GLY A 170 -6.74 4.34 8.54
CA GLY A 170 -7.11 5.71 8.93
C GLY A 170 -8.59 5.81 9.32
N GLU A 171 -8.90 6.60 10.35
CA GLU A 171 -10.26 6.82 10.83
C GLU A 171 -11.07 7.78 9.95
N ASN A 172 -10.40 8.48 9.03
CA ASN A 172 -10.99 9.39 8.07
C ASN A 172 -10.16 9.39 6.77
N VAL A 173 -10.80 9.09 5.65
CA VAL A 173 -10.14 9.04 4.33
C VAL A 173 -9.73 10.42 3.82
N SER A 174 -10.35 11.48 4.34
CA SER A 174 -10.13 12.88 3.95
C SER A 174 -9.22 13.64 4.91
N GLU A 175 -8.58 12.98 5.87
CA GLU A 175 -7.85 13.64 6.97
C GLU A 175 -6.77 14.64 6.51
N LEU A 176 -6.18 14.41 5.33
CA LEU A 176 -5.13 15.27 4.76
C LEU A 176 -5.68 16.35 3.79
N SER A 177 -6.99 16.44 3.56
CA SER A 177 -7.58 17.32 2.52
C SER A 177 -7.31 18.80 2.75
N ASP A 178 -7.19 19.23 4.01
CA ASP A 178 -7.00 20.63 4.38
C ASP A 178 -5.52 21.03 4.50
N VAL A 179 -4.60 20.14 4.10
CA VAL A 179 -3.18 20.49 4.01
C VAL A 179 -2.97 21.34 2.75
N PRO A 180 -2.41 22.57 2.85
CA PRO A 180 -2.22 23.42 1.67
C PRO A 180 -1.40 22.73 0.58
N ASP A 181 -1.79 22.88 -0.68
CA ASP A 181 -1.16 22.21 -1.84
C ASP A 181 0.36 22.37 -1.90
N GLY A 182 0.85 23.59 -1.61
CA GLY A 182 2.29 23.86 -1.57
C GLY A 182 3.04 23.02 -0.52
N LYS A 183 2.41 22.76 0.64
CA LYS A 183 2.96 21.90 1.69
C LYS A 183 2.90 20.43 1.32
N MET A 184 1.79 19.99 0.73
CA MET A 184 1.66 18.62 0.24
C MET A 184 2.67 18.32 -0.87
N LYS A 185 2.86 19.24 -1.81
CA LYS A 185 3.88 19.15 -2.87
C LYS A 185 5.29 19.07 -2.28
N LEU A 186 5.60 19.88 -1.27
CA LEU A 186 6.89 19.85 -0.56
C LEU A 186 7.14 18.47 0.07
N TYR A 187 6.17 17.94 0.82
CA TYR A 187 6.24 16.61 1.43
C TYR A 187 6.44 15.52 0.37
N ASN A 188 5.68 15.57 -0.72
CA ASN A 188 5.76 14.59 -1.79
C ASN A 188 7.14 14.60 -2.48
N GLN A 189 7.68 15.77 -2.78
CA GLN A 189 8.95 15.91 -3.49
C GLN A 189 10.18 15.56 -2.63
N ILE A 190 10.13 15.87 -1.33
CA ILE A 190 11.29 15.70 -0.44
C ILE A 190 11.23 14.37 0.28
N TYR A 191 10.13 14.08 0.97
CA TYR A 191 10.01 12.90 1.81
C TYR A 191 9.51 11.70 0.99
N ARG A 192 8.30 11.78 0.42
CA ARG A 192 7.66 10.62 -0.25
C ARG A 192 8.52 10.10 -1.40
N LYS A 193 9.04 10.99 -2.25
CA LYS A 193 9.90 10.61 -3.38
C LYS A 193 11.16 9.91 -2.91
N LYS A 194 11.94 10.51 -2.00
CA LYS A 194 13.24 9.95 -1.58
C LYS A 194 13.09 8.67 -0.76
N VAL A 195 12.18 8.66 0.21
CA VAL A 195 12.05 7.54 1.17
C VAL A 195 11.22 6.41 0.57
N HIS A 196 10.04 6.72 0.01
CA HIS A 196 9.12 5.68 -0.44
C HIS A 196 9.29 5.30 -1.90
N LEU A 197 9.39 6.25 -2.83
CA LEU A 197 9.42 5.92 -4.27
C LEU A 197 10.80 5.42 -4.72
N GLU A 198 11.88 6.09 -4.32
CA GLU A 198 13.23 5.75 -4.78
C GLU A 198 13.91 4.66 -3.94
N GLN A 199 13.64 4.62 -2.62
CA GLN A 199 14.20 3.61 -1.74
C GLN A 199 13.24 2.45 -1.51
N ARG A 200 12.15 2.63 -0.74
CA ARG A 200 11.25 1.53 -0.35
C ARG A 200 10.77 0.72 -1.56
N VAL A 201 10.10 1.34 -2.54
CA VAL A 201 9.48 0.63 -3.66
C VAL A 201 10.49 -0.14 -4.50
N LYS A 202 11.66 0.46 -4.75
CA LYS A 202 12.68 -0.10 -5.66
C LYS A 202 13.65 -1.07 -4.98
N ARG A 203 13.77 -1.02 -3.65
CA ARG A 203 14.87 -1.70 -2.92
C ARG A 203 14.41 -2.64 -1.81
N THR A 204 13.11 -2.70 -1.49
CA THR A 204 12.59 -3.65 -0.50
C THR A 204 11.54 -4.56 -1.12
N ARG A 205 11.29 -5.72 -0.50
CA ARG A 205 10.03 -6.45 -0.72
C ARG A 205 8.96 -5.77 0.10
N TRP A 206 7.82 -5.46 -0.51
CA TRP A 206 6.82 -4.66 0.18
C TRP A 206 5.41 -5.10 -0.15
N VAL A 207 4.52 -4.89 0.83
CA VAL A 207 3.10 -5.15 0.70
C VAL A 207 2.31 -4.00 1.32
N VAL A 208 1.27 -3.56 0.62
CA VAL A 208 0.34 -2.51 1.05
C VAL A 208 -1.05 -3.13 1.20
N LEU A 209 -1.72 -2.78 2.29
CA LEU A 209 -3.11 -3.16 2.52
C LEU A 209 -3.89 -2.03 3.17
N ARG A 210 -5.20 -2.04 2.89
CA ARG A 210 -6.19 -1.34 3.71
C ARG A 210 -6.51 -2.17 4.95
N TYR A 211 -7.24 -1.62 5.91
CA TYR A 211 -7.71 -2.37 7.07
C TYR A 211 -9.22 -2.12 7.27
N PRO A 212 -10.01 -3.14 7.62
CA PRO A 212 -11.45 -3.00 7.72
C PRO A 212 -11.83 -2.27 9.01
N ASN A 213 -12.09 -0.98 8.88
CA ASN A 213 -12.60 -0.16 9.98
C ASN A 213 -13.90 0.56 9.57
N ALA A 214 -14.51 1.28 10.51
CA ALA A 214 -15.77 1.99 10.27
C ALA A 214 -15.68 3.03 9.12
N SER A 215 -14.53 3.70 8.99
CA SER A 215 -14.30 4.69 7.91
C SER A 215 -14.36 4.04 6.53
N MET A 216 -13.72 2.88 6.38
CA MET A 216 -13.71 2.16 5.12
C MET A 216 -15.08 1.51 4.83
N ALA A 217 -15.75 0.97 5.85
CA ALA A 217 -17.11 0.47 5.71
C ALA A 217 -18.08 1.57 5.25
N GLN A 218 -17.94 2.78 5.80
CA GLN A 218 -18.73 3.94 5.39
C GLN A 218 -18.46 4.33 3.93
N LEU A 219 -17.19 4.35 3.50
CA LEU A 219 -16.82 4.63 2.11
C LEU A 219 -17.46 3.60 1.15
N ALA A 220 -17.45 2.33 1.55
CA ALA A 220 -18.05 1.22 0.81
C ALA A 220 -19.59 1.16 0.90
N GLY A 221 -20.24 2.01 1.71
CA GLY A 221 -21.68 1.99 1.92
C GLY A 221 -22.19 0.72 2.64
N MET A 222 -21.37 0.12 3.51
CA MET A 222 -21.66 -1.12 4.23
C MET A 222 -21.68 -0.91 5.74
N SER A 223 -22.32 -1.83 6.47
CA SER A 223 -22.10 -1.95 7.92
C SER A 223 -20.71 -2.50 8.20
N THR A 224 -20.13 -2.14 9.35
CA THR A 224 -18.75 -2.52 9.72
C THR A 224 -18.54 -4.02 9.75
N GLU A 225 -19.40 -4.78 10.42
CA GLU A 225 -19.30 -6.25 10.52
C GLU A 225 -19.34 -6.92 9.14
N ARG A 226 -20.29 -6.51 8.28
CA ARG A 226 -20.39 -7.03 6.92
C ARG A 226 -19.15 -6.69 6.09
N PHE A 227 -18.59 -5.50 6.27
CA PHE A 227 -17.38 -5.08 5.58
C PHE A 227 -16.15 -5.84 6.06
N GLU A 228 -16.05 -6.14 7.35
CA GLU A 228 -14.99 -6.97 7.92
C GLU A 228 -15.02 -8.40 7.35
N ASP A 229 -16.19 -9.03 7.32
CA ASP A 229 -16.37 -10.37 6.72
C ASP A 229 -15.93 -10.37 5.25
N PHE A 230 -16.46 -9.43 4.47
CA PHE A 230 -16.05 -9.23 3.09
C PHE A 230 -14.54 -9.01 2.95
N TYR A 231 -13.95 -8.11 3.74
CA TYR A 231 -12.54 -7.79 3.68
C TYR A 231 -11.68 -9.03 3.92
N PHE A 232 -12.00 -9.83 4.93
CA PHE A 232 -11.20 -11.01 5.26
C PHE A 232 -11.36 -12.12 4.23
N ASP A 233 -12.54 -12.31 3.64
CA ASP A 233 -12.72 -13.26 2.52
C ASP A 233 -11.81 -12.87 1.33
N VAL A 234 -11.79 -11.59 0.99
CA VAL A 234 -10.98 -11.06 -0.11
C VAL A 234 -9.48 -11.13 0.22
N CYS A 235 -9.07 -10.67 1.41
CA CYS A 235 -7.66 -10.50 1.76
C CYS A 235 -6.99 -11.80 2.22
N ASN A 236 -7.75 -12.80 2.66
CA ASN A 236 -7.24 -14.14 2.99
C ASN A 236 -7.41 -15.16 1.85
N LEU A 237 -7.81 -14.72 0.65
CA LEU A 237 -7.83 -15.54 -0.55
C LEU A 237 -6.51 -16.31 -0.74
N ASP A 238 -6.60 -17.54 -1.26
CA ASP A 238 -5.41 -18.34 -1.59
C ASP A 238 -4.74 -17.79 -2.85
N TYR A 239 -3.86 -16.82 -2.63
CA TYR A 239 -3.11 -16.16 -3.69
C TYR A 239 -2.11 -17.10 -4.39
N ALA A 240 -1.69 -18.21 -3.77
CA ALA A 240 -0.82 -19.19 -4.43
C ALA A 240 -1.60 -19.96 -5.50
N ARG A 241 -2.79 -20.45 -5.16
CA ARG A 241 -3.72 -21.06 -6.13
C ARG A 241 -4.06 -20.09 -7.26
N MET A 242 -4.29 -18.81 -6.94
CA MET A 242 -4.53 -17.78 -7.95
C MET A 242 -3.31 -17.55 -8.84
N ALA A 243 -2.09 -17.55 -8.28
CA ALA A 243 -0.86 -17.39 -9.05
C ALA A 243 -0.65 -18.52 -10.08
N ASP A 244 -1.03 -19.74 -9.72
CA ASP A 244 -1.01 -20.91 -10.61
C ASP A 244 -2.08 -20.79 -11.71
N ALA A 245 -3.30 -20.38 -11.34
CA ALA A 245 -4.39 -20.18 -12.29
C ALA A 245 -4.11 -19.07 -13.33
N MET A 246 -3.25 -18.10 -12.99
CA MET A 246 -2.82 -17.02 -13.88
C MET A 246 -1.80 -17.45 -14.94
N GLU A 247 -1.09 -18.57 -14.78
CA GLU A 247 -0.03 -19.00 -15.73
C GLU A 247 -0.53 -19.06 -17.18
N PRO A 248 -1.67 -19.72 -17.51
CA PRO A 248 -2.14 -19.78 -18.89
C PRO A 248 -2.51 -18.41 -19.47
N LEU A 249 -3.03 -17.48 -18.65
CA LEU A 249 -3.33 -16.13 -19.10
C LEU A 249 -2.06 -15.33 -19.36
N GLN A 250 -1.05 -15.45 -18.48
CA GLN A 250 0.23 -14.79 -18.65
C GLN A 250 0.90 -15.23 -19.95
N GLU A 251 0.95 -16.54 -20.20
CA GLU A 251 1.48 -17.09 -21.43
C GLU A 251 0.73 -16.59 -22.67
N LEU A 252 -0.59 -16.54 -22.60
CA LEU A 252 -1.42 -16.10 -23.72
C LEU A 252 -1.21 -14.61 -24.01
N MET A 253 -1.23 -13.75 -22.98
CA MET A 253 -0.98 -12.31 -23.14
C MET A 253 0.42 -12.05 -23.71
N ASN A 254 1.44 -12.79 -23.26
CA ASN A 254 2.80 -12.64 -23.77
C ASN A 254 2.97 -13.04 -25.25
N LYS A 255 2.07 -13.87 -25.80
CA LYS A 255 2.06 -14.30 -27.20
C LYS A 255 1.12 -13.45 -28.08
N THR A 256 0.24 -12.68 -27.48
CA THR A 256 -0.81 -11.93 -28.17
C THR A 256 -0.25 -10.69 -28.85
N ASP A 257 -0.67 -10.44 -30.10
CA ASP A 257 -0.46 -9.13 -30.73
C ASP A 257 -1.63 -8.22 -30.44
N ARG A 258 -2.81 -8.54 -30.97
CA ARG A 258 -3.97 -7.64 -30.98
C ARG A 258 -4.99 -7.99 -29.91
N VAL A 259 -5.38 -6.98 -29.14
CA VAL A 259 -6.53 -7.02 -28.24
C VAL A 259 -7.68 -6.23 -28.85
N ARG A 260 -8.90 -6.77 -28.79
CA ARG A 260 -10.15 -6.02 -29.02
C ARG A 260 -11.08 -6.19 -27.84
N ILE A 261 -11.64 -5.08 -27.36
CA ILE A 261 -12.60 -5.05 -26.26
C ILE A 261 -13.89 -4.43 -26.78
N THR A 262 -15.00 -5.09 -26.54
CA THR A 262 -16.35 -4.54 -26.75
C THR A 262 -17.13 -4.53 -25.44
N GLY A 263 -18.08 -3.63 -25.29
CA GLY A 263 -18.84 -3.51 -24.04
C GLY A 263 -19.87 -2.38 -24.05
N PRO A 264 -20.39 -2.01 -22.86
CA PRO A 264 -21.38 -0.95 -22.73
C PRO A 264 -20.83 0.43 -23.17
N GLY A 265 -21.74 1.39 -23.36
CA GLY A 265 -21.38 2.79 -23.60
C GLY A 265 -20.60 3.05 -24.90
N ALA A 266 -20.90 2.31 -25.97
CA ALA A 266 -20.18 2.35 -27.25
C ALA A 266 -18.71 1.90 -27.18
N THR A 267 -18.34 1.12 -26.15
CA THR A 267 -17.01 0.53 -26.06
C THR A 267 -16.76 -0.42 -27.23
N ASP A 268 -15.81 -0.06 -28.08
CA ASP A 268 -15.17 -0.88 -29.11
C ASP A 268 -13.78 -0.30 -29.32
N ILE A 269 -12.77 -0.94 -28.72
CA ILE A 269 -11.40 -0.45 -28.69
C ILE A 269 -10.44 -1.56 -29.08
N THR A 270 -9.41 -1.20 -29.83
CA THR A 270 -8.38 -2.10 -30.31
C THR A 270 -6.99 -1.54 -30.01
N PHE A 271 -6.06 -2.42 -29.68
CA PHE A 271 -4.66 -2.07 -29.44
C PHE A 271 -3.78 -3.31 -29.56
N SER A 272 -2.46 -3.11 -29.63
CA SER A 272 -1.47 -4.17 -29.56
C SER A 272 -0.86 -4.28 -28.17
N ILE A 273 -0.52 -5.48 -27.71
CA ILE A 273 0.30 -5.74 -26.51
C ILE A 273 1.60 -6.50 -26.85
N ARG A 274 1.92 -6.61 -28.15
CA ARG A 274 3.05 -7.40 -28.64
C ARG A 274 4.37 -6.92 -28.03
N GLY A 275 5.09 -7.84 -27.40
CA GLY A 275 6.45 -7.63 -26.94
C GLY A 275 6.59 -6.77 -25.67
N ILE A 276 5.49 -6.43 -25.00
CA ILE A 276 5.52 -5.68 -23.74
C ILE A 276 5.77 -6.61 -22.54
N GLY A 277 5.25 -7.83 -22.60
CA GLY A 277 5.22 -8.75 -21.46
C GLY A 277 4.04 -8.48 -20.52
N SER A 278 3.88 -9.30 -19.49
CA SER A 278 2.75 -9.20 -18.56
C SER A 278 3.14 -9.62 -17.16
N VAL A 279 2.43 -9.08 -16.16
CA VAL A 279 2.77 -9.19 -14.75
C VAL A 279 1.57 -9.69 -13.96
N LYS A 280 1.80 -10.73 -13.17
CA LYS A 280 0.80 -11.30 -12.26
C LYS A 280 0.72 -10.50 -10.97
N CYS A 281 -0.47 -10.03 -10.62
CA CYS A 281 -0.74 -9.44 -9.33
C CYS A 281 -1.52 -10.46 -8.49
N CYS A 282 -0.74 -11.28 -7.78
CA CYS A 282 -1.21 -12.43 -7.01
C CYS A 282 -0.80 -12.29 -5.54
N GLY A 283 -1.09 -11.16 -4.90
CA GLY A 283 -0.95 -10.97 -3.46
C GLY A 283 0.47 -10.74 -2.97
N ARG A 284 1.40 -10.36 -3.86
CA ARG A 284 2.82 -10.12 -3.51
C ARG A 284 3.09 -8.68 -3.09
N ARG A 285 2.32 -7.70 -3.61
CA ARG A 285 2.52 -6.27 -3.35
C ARG A 285 1.27 -5.56 -2.85
N ASN A 286 0.11 -5.95 -3.33
CA ASN A 286 -1.18 -5.42 -2.92
C ASN A 286 -1.95 -6.52 -2.20
N ILE A 287 -2.66 -6.15 -1.13
CA ILE A 287 -3.68 -6.97 -0.51
C ILE A 287 -4.91 -6.07 -0.29
N PRO A 288 -6.03 -6.35 -0.97
CA PRO A 288 -6.27 -7.51 -1.84
C PRO A 288 -5.54 -7.43 -3.17
N ASP A 289 -5.56 -8.54 -3.91
CA ASP A 289 -5.05 -8.63 -5.27
C ASP A 289 -5.99 -9.50 -6.14
N GLY A 290 -5.67 -9.70 -7.41
CA GLY A 290 -6.46 -10.55 -8.30
C GLY A 290 -6.61 -10.02 -9.71
N GLU A 291 -5.48 -9.66 -10.31
CA GLU A 291 -5.44 -9.23 -11.70
C GLU A 291 -4.16 -9.68 -12.40
N LEU A 292 -4.15 -9.52 -13.72
CA LEU A 292 -2.96 -9.68 -14.53
C LEU A 292 -2.90 -8.53 -15.55
N TYR A 293 -1.82 -7.75 -15.48
CA TYR A 293 -1.67 -6.53 -16.27
C TYR A 293 -0.53 -6.59 -17.27
N THR A 294 -0.63 -5.71 -18.26
CA THR A 294 0.39 -5.35 -19.25
C THR A 294 0.24 -3.87 -19.59
N ALA A 295 0.93 -3.36 -20.60
CA ALA A 295 0.64 -2.06 -21.21
C ALA A 295 0.35 -2.23 -22.70
N PRO A 296 -0.51 -1.40 -23.30
CA PRO A 296 -0.64 -1.33 -24.75
C PRO A 296 0.66 -0.82 -25.39
N VAL A 297 0.99 -1.28 -26.59
CA VAL A 297 1.95 -0.58 -27.46
C VAL A 297 1.43 0.84 -27.65
N ARG A 298 2.23 1.83 -27.21
CA ARG A 298 1.76 3.18 -26.90
C ARG A 298 0.89 3.81 -27.98
N ASP A 299 1.32 3.71 -29.24
CA ASP A 299 0.69 4.41 -30.37
C ASP A 299 -0.35 3.53 -31.10
N SER A 300 -0.69 2.35 -30.55
CA SER A 300 -1.57 1.36 -31.20
C SER A 300 -3.05 1.46 -30.82
N VAL A 301 -3.38 2.24 -29.79
CA VAL A 301 -4.75 2.31 -29.24
C VAL A 301 -5.66 3.11 -30.17
N ASN A 302 -6.78 2.51 -30.59
CA ASN A 302 -7.78 3.13 -31.46
C ASN A 302 -9.19 2.67 -31.08
N GLY A 303 -10.15 3.58 -31.13
CA GLY A 303 -11.57 3.30 -30.85
C GLY A 303 -12.11 4.06 -29.64
N ILE A 304 -13.14 3.53 -29.02
CA ILE A 304 -13.85 4.16 -27.90
C ILE A 304 -13.90 3.21 -26.71
N ILE A 305 -13.69 3.74 -25.51
CA ILE A 305 -13.97 3.04 -24.25
C ILE A 305 -14.82 3.93 -23.35
N ALA A 306 -15.85 3.35 -22.74
CA ALA A 306 -16.72 4.00 -21.77
C ALA A 306 -16.76 3.19 -20.48
N TYR A 307 -16.45 3.86 -19.38
CA TYR A 307 -16.37 3.25 -18.05
C TYR A 307 -17.71 3.31 -17.34
N ASN A 308 -18.04 2.24 -16.62
CA ASN A 308 -19.32 2.08 -15.90
C ASN A 308 -19.16 2.02 -14.38
N THR A 309 -17.98 2.38 -13.86
CA THR A 309 -17.70 2.49 -12.42
C THR A 309 -17.46 3.94 -12.01
N LEU A 310 -17.77 4.25 -10.75
CA LEU A 310 -17.34 5.50 -10.12
C LEU A 310 -15.82 5.45 -9.93
N SER A 311 -15.14 6.57 -10.17
CA SER A 311 -13.71 6.69 -9.87
C SER A 311 -13.40 7.98 -9.14
N VAL A 312 -12.65 7.88 -8.04
CA VAL A 312 -12.29 9.03 -7.22
C VAL A 312 -10.90 9.51 -7.61
N TYR A 313 -10.79 10.76 -8.05
CA TYR A 313 -9.52 11.40 -8.36
C TYR A 313 -9.45 12.77 -7.70
N SER A 314 -8.40 13.00 -6.88
CA SER A 314 -8.20 14.26 -6.15
C SER A 314 -9.44 14.77 -5.41
N GLY A 315 -10.17 13.87 -4.74
CA GLY A 315 -11.36 14.20 -3.94
C GLY A 315 -12.65 14.39 -4.73
N VAL A 316 -12.62 14.22 -6.06
CA VAL A 316 -13.78 14.33 -6.94
C VAL A 316 -14.18 12.93 -7.41
N THR A 317 -15.48 12.63 -7.35
CA THR A 317 -16.03 11.40 -7.93
C THR A 317 -16.43 11.65 -9.38
N PHE A 318 -15.74 10.99 -10.30
CA PHE A 318 -16.07 10.97 -11.72
C PHE A 318 -16.95 9.76 -12.05
N GLU A 319 -17.88 9.97 -12.98
CA GLU A 319 -18.77 8.94 -13.51
C GLU A 319 -19.01 9.16 -15.00
N ASN A 320 -19.41 8.10 -15.70
CA ASN A 320 -19.68 8.10 -17.15
C ASN A 320 -18.49 8.60 -17.98
N ILE A 321 -17.28 8.25 -17.57
CA ILE A 321 -16.06 8.63 -18.31
C ILE A 321 -16.07 7.90 -19.65
N THR A 322 -15.87 8.63 -20.75
CA THR A 322 -15.72 8.07 -22.10
C THR A 322 -14.51 8.70 -22.77
N PHE A 323 -13.69 7.88 -23.43
CA PHE A 323 -12.53 8.32 -24.20
C PHE A 323 -12.60 7.81 -25.63
N ARG A 324 -12.22 8.68 -26.58
CA ARG A 324 -11.96 8.31 -27.98
C ARG A 324 -10.47 8.40 -28.27
N PHE A 325 -9.94 7.36 -28.89
CA PHE A 325 -8.52 7.22 -29.22
C PHE A 325 -8.27 7.26 -30.72
N GLU A 326 -7.21 7.95 -31.10
CA GLU A 326 -6.57 7.87 -32.42
C GLU A 326 -5.06 7.74 -32.22
N HIS A 327 -4.45 6.73 -32.85
CA HIS A 327 -3.00 6.52 -32.83
C HIS A 327 -2.38 6.55 -31.42
N GLY A 328 -3.05 5.92 -30.44
CA GLY A 328 -2.61 5.84 -29.06
C GLY A 328 -3.10 6.96 -28.15
N LYS A 329 -3.54 8.08 -28.71
CA LYS A 329 -3.82 9.30 -27.95
C LYS A 329 -5.32 9.50 -27.70
N ILE A 330 -5.66 9.92 -26.48
CA ILE A 330 -7.00 10.42 -26.14
C ILE A 330 -7.21 11.76 -26.85
N VAL A 331 -8.03 11.74 -27.90
CA VAL A 331 -8.38 12.91 -28.71
C VAL A 331 -9.71 13.55 -28.28
N GLU A 332 -10.61 12.77 -27.67
CA GLU A 332 -11.84 13.27 -27.05
C GLU A 332 -12.07 12.57 -25.70
N ALA A 333 -12.59 13.32 -24.74
CA ALA A 333 -12.91 12.84 -23.40
C ALA A 333 -14.18 13.51 -22.87
N SER A 334 -15.03 12.75 -22.18
CA SER A 334 -16.22 13.27 -21.51
C SER A 334 -16.47 12.54 -20.18
N ALA A 335 -17.12 13.23 -19.25
CA ALA A 335 -17.61 12.71 -17.95
C ALA A 335 -18.66 13.67 -17.37
N ASN A 336 -19.22 13.33 -16.20
CA ASN A 336 -20.07 14.23 -15.41
C ASN A 336 -19.46 15.62 -15.16
N ASP A 337 -18.13 15.71 -15.00
CA ASP A 337 -17.37 16.96 -14.92
C ASP A 337 -16.23 16.94 -15.95
N THR A 338 -16.57 17.18 -17.22
CA THR A 338 -15.62 17.11 -18.34
C THR A 338 -14.51 18.15 -18.23
N ALA A 339 -14.78 19.34 -17.67
CA ALA A 339 -13.76 20.37 -17.51
C ALA A 339 -12.62 19.90 -16.58
N ARG A 340 -12.97 19.36 -15.40
CA ARG A 340 -11.96 18.84 -14.47
C ARG A 340 -11.28 17.57 -14.98
N LEU A 341 -11.99 16.72 -15.74
CA LEU A 341 -11.38 15.58 -16.40
C LEU A 341 -10.27 16.02 -17.37
N LEU A 342 -10.51 17.06 -18.15
CA LEU A 342 -9.51 17.59 -19.09
C LEU A 342 -8.29 18.16 -18.36
N GLU A 343 -8.47 18.82 -17.19
CA GLU A 343 -7.35 19.27 -16.36
C GLU A 343 -6.43 18.10 -15.96
N VAL A 344 -7.00 16.94 -15.63
CA VAL A 344 -6.19 15.73 -15.32
C VAL A 344 -5.43 15.27 -16.55
N LEU A 345 -6.11 15.16 -17.71
CA LEU A 345 -5.50 14.70 -18.96
C LEU A 345 -4.49 15.69 -19.54
N ASP A 346 -4.54 16.96 -19.17
CA ASP A 346 -3.60 18.01 -19.59
C ASP A 346 -2.47 18.26 -18.58
N THR A 347 -2.32 17.39 -17.57
CA THR A 347 -1.23 17.47 -16.59
C THR A 347 0.15 17.39 -17.26
N ASP A 348 0.30 16.48 -18.21
CA ASP A 348 1.51 16.29 -19.02
C ASP A 348 1.18 15.51 -20.31
N GLU A 349 2.15 15.39 -21.22
CA GLU A 349 1.94 14.71 -22.52
C GLU A 349 1.50 13.25 -22.36
N GLY A 350 2.09 12.54 -21.39
CA GLY A 350 1.84 11.13 -21.16
C GLY A 350 0.46 10.84 -20.58
N ALA A 351 -0.20 11.82 -19.95
CA ALA A 351 -1.54 11.66 -19.36
C ALA A 351 -2.63 11.36 -20.41
N ARG A 352 -2.38 11.63 -21.70
CA ARG A 352 -3.29 11.31 -22.82
C ARG A 352 -3.00 9.98 -23.50
N TYR A 353 -2.08 9.18 -22.98
CA TYR A 353 -1.76 7.84 -23.47
C TYR A 353 -1.96 6.81 -22.36
N ILE A 354 -2.02 5.55 -22.73
CA ILE A 354 -2.30 4.46 -21.78
C ILE A 354 -1.02 3.86 -21.26
N GLY A 355 -0.91 3.78 -19.94
CA GLY A 355 0.21 3.16 -19.24
C GLY A 355 -0.03 1.70 -18.88
N GLU A 356 -1.29 1.27 -18.82
CA GLU A 356 -1.65 -0.07 -18.37
C GLU A 356 -3.00 -0.55 -18.90
N PHE A 357 -3.06 -1.86 -19.13
CA PHE A 357 -4.25 -2.65 -19.40
C PHE A 357 -4.21 -3.90 -18.52
N SER A 358 -5.29 -4.13 -17.77
CA SER A 358 -5.39 -5.25 -16.83
C SER A 358 -6.74 -5.94 -16.89
N LEU A 359 -6.74 -7.24 -16.56
CA LEU A 359 -7.95 -8.03 -16.35
C LEU A 359 -8.11 -8.34 -14.87
N GLY A 360 -9.21 -7.89 -14.27
CA GLY A 360 -9.59 -8.19 -12.88
C GLY A 360 -10.47 -9.44 -12.77
N PHE A 361 -10.21 -10.25 -11.74
CA PHE A 361 -10.90 -11.53 -11.50
C PHE A 361 -10.85 -12.00 -10.04
N ASN A 362 -10.79 -11.08 -9.05
CA ASN A 362 -10.93 -11.49 -7.65
C ASN A 362 -12.36 -11.99 -7.37
N PRO A 363 -12.56 -13.25 -6.92
CA PRO A 363 -13.88 -13.89 -6.87
C PRO A 363 -14.83 -13.34 -5.80
N TYR A 364 -14.32 -12.52 -4.88
CA TYR A 364 -15.07 -11.93 -3.78
C TYR A 364 -15.44 -10.46 -4.03
N ILE A 365 -14.66 -9.74 -4.85
CA ILE A 365 -14.92 -8.33 -5.14
C ILE A 365 -15.90 -8.23 -6.30
N LEU A 366 -17.17 -8.01 -5.98
CA LEU A 366 -18.24 -7.99 -6.98
C LEU A 366 -18.67 -6.57 -7.38
N HIS A 367 -18.58 -5.60 -6.48
CA HIS A 367 -19.14 -4.26 -6.72
C HIS A 367 -18.11 -3.17 -6.41
N PRO A 368 -18.13 -2.04 -7.13
CA PRO A 368 -17.30 -0.89 -6.81
C PRO A 368 -17.58 -0.37 -5.39
N MET A 369 -16.53 -0.02 -4.67
CA MET A 369 -16.58 0.52 -3.31
C MET A 369 -15.82 1.84 -3.14
N LYS A 370 -15.41 2.47 -4.24
CA LYS A 370 -14.70 3.76 -4.27
C LYS A 370 -13.31 3.70 -3.62
N ASP A 371 -12.70 2.52 -3.62
CA ASP A 371 -11.28 2.34 -3.32
C ASP A 371 -10.65 1.62 -4.50
N THR A 372 -9.79 2.33 -5.25
CA THR A 372 -9.14 1.80 -6.45
C THR A 372 -8.43 0.48 -6.21
N LEU A 373 -7.83 0.26 -5.03
CA LEU A 373 -7.12 -0.99 -4.70
C LEU A 373 -8.05 -2.22 -4.76
N PHE A 374 -9.34 -2.03 -4.48
CA PHE A 374 -10.35 -3.07 -4.59
C PHE A 374 -11.02 -3.04 -5.96
N ASP A 375 -11.40 -1.86 -6.43
CA ASP A 375 -12.22 -1.72 -7.64
C ASP A 375 -11.51 -2.23 -8.89
N GLU A 376 -10.19 -2.04 -8.98
CA GLU A 376 -9.37 -2.51 -10.10
C GLU A 376 -9.28 -4.05 -10.19
N LYS A 377 -9.66 -4.76 -9.13
CA LYS A 377 -9.59 -6.23 -8.99
C LYS A 377 -10.94 -6.92 -9.16
N ILE A 378 -12.03 -6.17 -9.44
CA ILE A 378 -13.40 -6.69 -9.51
C ILE A 378 -13.50 -7.89 -10.47
N ASP A 379 -14.27 -8.92 -10.06
CA ASP A 379 -14.55 -10.08 -10.91
C ASP A 379 -15.17 -9.68 -12.25
N GLY A 380 -14.61 -10.17 -13.36
CA GLY A 380 -15.13 -9.90 -14.70
C GLY A 380 -14.97 -8.45 -15.15
N SER A 381 -14.07 -7.69 -14.51
CA SER A 381 -13.74 -6.32 -14.92
C SER A 381 -12.42 -6.26 -15.68
N LEU A 382 -12.16 -5.14 -16.32
CA LEU A 382 -10.85 -4.74 -16.79
C LEU A 382 -10.61 -3.32 -16.32
N HIS A 383 -9.35 -2.90 -16.27
CA HIS A 383 -9.03 -1.49 -16.15
C HIS A 383 -8.09 -1.05 -17.27
N PHE A 384 -8.20 0.23 -17.63
CA PHE A 384 -7.44 0.81 -18.73
C PHE A 384 -6.98 2.22 -18.32
N THR A 385 -5.68 2.35 -18.09
CA THR A 385 -5.15 3.37 -17.18
C THR A 385 -4.42 4.46 -17.97
N PRO A 386 -4.98 5.68 -18.09
CA PRO A 386 -4.24 6.82 -18.63
C PRO A 386 -3.02 7.18 -17.75
N GLY A 387 -1.93 7.51 -18.41
CA GLY A 387 -0.69 7.99 -17.79
C GLY A 387 0.41 6.93 -17.69
N GLN A 388 1.19 7.01 -16.62
CA GLN A 388 2.49 6.37 -16.44
C GLN A 388 2.42 4.85 -16.62
N ALA A 389 3.33 4.28 -17.42
CA ALA A 389 3.53 2.84 -17.49
C ALA A 389 4.44 2.32 -16.37
N TYR A 390 4.22 1.08 -15.93
CA TYR A 390 5.10 0.40 -14.99
C TYR A 390 6.38 -0.09 -15.68
N GLU A 391 7.50 -0.05 -14.96
CA GLU A 391 8.80 -0.52 -15.47
C GLU A 391 8.79 -2.02 -15.84
N GLN A 392 7.93 -2.83 -15.21
CA GLN A 392 7.84 -4.28 -15.48
C GLN A 392 7.04 -4.62 -16.74
N ALA A 393 6.17 -3.72 -17.21
CA ALA A 393 5.38 -3.85 -18.44
C ALA A 393 5.42 -2.51 -19.17
N ASP A 394 6.63 -2.13 -19.59
CA ASP A 394 6.91 -0.76 -20.02
C ASP A 394 6.65 -0.57 -21.52
N ASN A 395 5.81 0.41 -21.84
CA ASN A 395 5.58 0.87 -23.22
C ASN A 395 6.24 2.23 -23.51
N GLY A 396 7.06 2.74 -22.59
CA GLY A 396 7.75 4.02 -22.67
C GLY A 396 6.89 5.23 -22.29
N ASN A 397 5.61 5.07 -21.93
CA ASN A 397 4.79 6.20 -21.51
C ASN A 397 5.22 6.73 -20.13
N ARG A 398 5.43 8.03 -20.01
CA ARG A 398 5.87 8.69 -18.79
C ARG A 398 4.95 9.84 -18.42
N SER A 399 4.42 9.80 -17.21
CA SER A 399 3.44 10.77 -16.73
C SER A 399 3.51 10.91 -15.22
N SER A 400 2.98 12.01 -14.70
CA SER A 400 2.67 12.18 -13.29
C SER A 400 1.29 11.63 -12.91
N VAL A 401 0.46 11.33 -13.91
CA VAL A 401 -0.85 10.67 -13.78
C VAL A 401 -0.67 9.16 -13.92
N HIS A 402 -1.42 8.39 -13.13
CA HIS A 402 -1.66 6.97 -13.31
C HIS A 402 -3.01 6.72 -12.63
N TRP A 403 -4.05 6.55 -13.44
CA TRP A 403 -5.43 6.54 -12.93
C TRP A 403 -6.20 5.32 -13.42
N ASP A 404 -6.37 4.34 -12.54
CA ASP A 404 -7.03 3.09 -12.90
C ASP A 404 -8.54 3.30 -13.02
N LEU A 405 -9.01 3.21 -14.26
CA LEU A 405 -10.41 3.35 -14.62
C LEU A 405 -10.98 1.99 -14.99
N VAL A 406 -12.05 1.60 -14.31
CA VAL A 406 -12.57 0.23 -14.33
C VAL A 406 -13.80 0.14 -15.25
N LEU A 407 -13.83 -0.91 -16.05
CA LEU A 407 -14.96 -1.32 -16.88
C LEU A 407 -15.36 -2.75 -16.49
N ILE A 408 -16.55 -2.88 -15.91
CA ILE A 408 -17.13 -4.19 -15.55
C ILE A 408 -17.88 -4.74 -16.75
N GLN A 409 -17.55 -5.97 -17.18
CA GLN A 409 -18.19 -6.62 -18.33
C GLN A 409 -19.21 -7.68 -17.93
N ARG A 410 -19.51 -7.89 -16.64
CA ARG A 410 -20.55 -8.86 -16.26
C ARG A 410 -21.91 -8.46 -16.84
N ALA A 411 -22.78 -9.45 -17.06
CA ALA A 411 -24.05 -9.26 -17.77
C ALA A 411 -24.94 -8.16 -17.14
N GLU A 412 -24.98 -8.09 -15.81
CA GLU A 412 -25.73 -7.07 -15.06
C GLU A 412 -25.16 -5.64 -15.18
N TYR A 413 -23.95 -5.50 -15.72
CA TYR A 413 -23.27 -4.23 -16.03
C TYR A 413 -23.28 -3.89 -17.53
N GLY A 414 -24.02 -4.65 -18.35
CA GLY A 414 -24.16 -4.44 -19.80
C GLY A 414 -23.36 -5.41 -20.67
N GLY A 415 -22.64 -6.36 -20.06
CA GLY A 415 -21.93 -7.39 -20.80
C GLY A 415 -20.65 -6.90 -21.49
N GLY A 416 -20.11 -7.74 -22.36
CA GLY A 416 -18.97 -7.37 -23.20
C GLY A 416 -18.09 -8.54 -23.56
N GLU A 417 -17.18 -8.32 -24.50
CA GLU A 417 -16.31 -9.36 -25.02
C GLU A 417 -14.86 -8.86 -25.09
N ILE A 418 -13.91 -9.77 -24.85
CA ILE A 418 -12.48 -9.54 -25.03
C ILE A 418 -11.94 -10.58 -25.98
N TYR A 419 -11.20 -10.11 -26.98
CA TYR A 419 -10.57 -10.92 -28.00
C TYR A 419 -9.06 -10.73 -27.95
N PHE A 420 -8.32 -11.83 -28.00
CA PHE A 420 -6.87 -11.83 -28.26
C PHE A 420 -6.65 -12.50 -29.62
N ASP A 421 -6.06 -11.77 -30.58
CA ASP A 421 -5.83 -12.23 -31.96
C ASP A 421 -7.08 -12.87 -32.59
N ASP A 422 -8.22 -12.17 -32.52
CA ASP A 422 -9.55 -12.60 -32.99
C ASP A 422 -10.16 -13.81 -32.30
N ARG A 423 -9.49 -14.38 -31.29
CA ARG A 423 -10.04 -15.42 -30.43
C ARG A 423 -10.77 -14.79 -29.26
N LEU A 424 -12.05 -15.08 -29.10
CA LEU A 424 -12.83 -14.69 -27.92
C LEU A 424 -12.29 -15.40 -26.67
N ILE A 425 -11.74 -14.65 -25.72
CA ILE A 425 -11.16 -15.19 -24.47
C ILE A 425 -12.06 -14.95 -23.26
N ARG A 426 -12.83 -13.85 -23.25
CA ARG A 426 -13.77 -13.50 -22.19
C ARG A 426 -15.09 -13.00 -22.77
N LYS A 427 -16.22 -13.45 -22.23
CA LYS A 427 -17.56 -12.99 -22.55
C LYS A 427 -18.36 -12.77 -21.28
N ASP A 428 -18.97 -11.60 -21.18
CA ASP A 428 -19.79 -11.17 -20.04
C ASP A 428 -19.09 -11.37 -18.70
N GLY A 429 -17.79 -11.00 -18.65
CA GLY A 429 -16.92 -11.14 -17.48
C GLY A 429 -16.38 -12.56 -17.23
N ARG A 430 -16.79 -13.56 -18.00
CA ARG A 430 -16.40 -14.97 -17.83
C ARG A 430 -15.35 -15.38 -18.85
N PHE A 431 -14.26 -16.01 -18.41
CA PHE A 431 -13.32 -16.66 -19.32
C PHE A 431 -14.03 -17.82 -20.02
N VAL A 432 -13.89 -17.95 -21.35
CA VAL A 432 -14.65 -18.91 -22.18
C VAL A 432 -13.79 -19.99 -22.85
N ILE A 433 -12.46 -19.87 -22.78
CA ILE A 433 -11.56 -20.85 -23.38
C ILE A 433 -11.04 -21.85 -22.32
N PRO A 434 -10.85 -23.14 -22.67
CA PRO A 434 -10.53 -24.20 -21.71
C PRO A 434 -9.35 -23.89 -20.79
N GLU A 435 -8.27 -23.33 -21.35
CA GLU A 435 -7.05 -23.03 -20.61
C GLU A 435 -7.19 -21.88 -19.59
N LEU A 436 -8.23 -21.03 -19.73
CA LEU A 436 -8.49 -19.90 -18.82
C LEU A 436 -9.63 -20.17 -17.83
N MET A 437 -10.26 -21.35 -17.87
CA MET A 437 -11.36 -21.70 -16.96
C MET A 437 -10.97 -21.60 -15.49
N GLY A 438 -9.71 -21.86 -15.14
CA GLY A 438 -9.20 -21.80 -13.77
C GLY A 438 -9.29 -20.40 -13.13
N LEU A 439 -9.43 -19.34 -13.92
CA LEU A 439 -9.56 -17.96 -13.45
C LEU A 439 -11.00 -17.55 -13.14
N ASN A 440 -11.97 -18.37 -13.50
CA ASN A 440 -13.37 -18.10 -13.19
C ASN A 440 -13.64 -18.27 -11.67
N PRO A 441 -14.52 -17.45 -11.06
CA PRO A 441 -14.76 -17.40 -9.62
C PRO A 441 -14.89 -18.73 -8.88
N GLU A 442 -15.64 -19.69 -9.42
CA GLU A 442 -15.85 -21.00 -8.81
C GLU A 442 -14.54 -21.81 -8.62
N ASN A 443 -13.52 -21.48 -9.40
CA ASN A 443 -12.20 -22.12 -9.37
C ASN A 443 -11.17 -21.34 -8.55
N LEU A 444 -11.54 -20.20 -7.96
CA LEU A 444 -10.69 -19.42 -7.06
C LEU A 444 -11.22 -19.33 -5.63
N LYS A 445 -12.51 -19.61 -5.39
CA LYS A 445 -13.11 -19.65 -4.05
C LYS A 445 -12.66 -20.84 -3.21
#